data_AF-A0A4P5VM01-F1
#
_entry.id   AF-A0A4P5VM01-F1
#
_cell.length_a   1.000
_cell.length_b   1.000
_cell.length_c   1.000
_cell.angle_alpha   90.00
_cell.angle_beta   90.00
_cell.angle_gamma   90.00
#
_symmetry.space_group_name_H-M   'P 1'
#
loop_
_entity.id
_entity.type
_entity.pdbx_description
1 polymer ?
#
loop_
_entity_poly.entity_id
_entity_poly.type
_entity_poly.pdbx_seq_one_letter_code
_entity_poly.pdbx_strand_id
1 'polypeptide(L)'
;MTRAQALLLGFALLGVGAAGYGLFRASGLEGFSPGIAASALVLLLVLGWTGTYLARVVSGRMTFSEQRRIYRKTYDALTTAELQARFDALPAEEQARLLAELEGDPPDATTVDATTVDATAVDATTAADATTP
;
A
#
# COMPACT_ATOMS: atom_id res chain seq x y z
N MET A 1 -17.77 2.31 7.29
CA MET A 1 -18.83 2.97 8.08
C MET A 1 -20.11 2.16 7.92
N THR A 2 -20.47 1.37 8.93
CA THR A 2 -21.74 0.65 8.96
C THR A 2 -22.85 1.59 9.43
N ARG A 3 -24.11 1.27 9.11
CA ARG A 3 -25.28 2.09 9.49
C ARG A 3 -25.35 2.33 11.00
N ALA A 4 -24.94 1.33 11.79
CA ALA A 4 -24.84 1.43 13.25
C ALA A 4 -23.75 2.41 13.72
N GLN A 5 -22.62 2.48 13.02
CA GLN A 5 -21.55 3.43 13.35
C GLN A 5 -22.00 4.89 13.14
N ALA A 6 -22.79 5.15 12.09
CA ALA A 6 -23.36 6.49 11.86
C ALA A 6 -24.32 6.92 12.98
N LEU A 7 -25.19 6.00 13.45
CA LEU A 7 -26.10 6.25 14.56
C LEU A 7 -25.35 6.49 15.87
N LEU A 8 -24.35 5.67 16.18
CA LEU A 8 -23.49 5.85 17.36
C LEU A 8 -22.77 7.21 17.33
N LEU A 9 -22.29 7.62 16.16
CA LEU A 9 -21.64 8.93 16.02
C LEU A 9 -22.64 10.08 16.23
N GLY A 10 -23.87 9.96 15.72
CA GLY A 10 -24.94 10.92 15.97
C GLY A 10 -25.29 11.02 17.46
N PHE A 11 -25.42 9.88 18.16
CA PHE A 11 -25.66 9.86 19.60
C PHE A 11 -24.49 10.40 20.41
N ALA A 12 -23.25 10.13 19.99
CA ALA A 12 -22.07 10.70 20.64
C ALA A 12 -22.07 12.23 20.51
N LEU A 13 -22.40 12.76 19.33
CA LEU A 13 -22.47 14.20 19.11
C LEU A 13 -23.60 14.84 19.93
N LEU A 14 -24.76 14.19 20.00
CA LEU A 14 -25.87 14.60 20.85
C LEU A 14 -25.47 14.61 22.33
N GLY A 15 -24.77 13.56 22.79
CA GLY A 15 -24.28 13.44 24.16
C GLY A 15 -23.29 14.55 24.52
N VAL A 16 -22.37 14.90 23.61
CA VAL A 16 -21.45 16.03 23.80
C VAL A 16 -22.20 17.35 23.91
N GLY A 17 -23.22 17.57 23.07
CA GLY A 17 -24.07 18.76 23.14
C GLY A 17 -24.85 18.86 24.46
N ALA A 18 -25.47 17.76 24.90
CA ALA A 18 -26.22 17.70 26.16
C ALA A 18 -25.31 17.89 27.39
N ALA A 19 -24.14 17.27 27.40
CA ALA A 19 -23.14 17.44 28.45
C ALA A 19 -22.63 18.89 28.51
N GLY A 20 -22.33 19.48 27.35
CA GLY A 20 -21.92 20.89 27.25
C GLY A 20 -22.98 21.85 27.80
N TYR A 21 -24.26 21.62 27.45
CA TYR A 21 -25.37 22.42 27.98
C TYR A 21 -25.56 22.25 29.49
N GLY A 22 -25.48 21.01 30.01
CA GLY A 22 -25.56 20.74 31.44
C GLY A 22 -24.45 21.41 32.24
N LEU A 23 -23.21 21.35 31.73
CA LEU A 23 -22.05 22.00 32.34
C LEU A 23 -22.17 23.54 32.30
N PHE A 24 -22.67 24.09 31.19
CA PHE A 24 -22.92 25.53 31.04
C PHE A 24 -23.95 26.04 32.04
N ARG A 25 -25.05 25.30 32.24
CA ARG A 25 -26.08 25.63 33.24
C ARG A 25 -25.53 25.51 34.67
N ALA A 26 -24.77 24.45 34.96
CA ALA A 26 -24.22 24.19 36.29
C ALA A 26 -23.13 25.19 36.70
N SER A 27 -22.42 25.78 35.75
CA SER A 27 -21.35 26.76 36.00
C SER A 27 -21.87 28.19 36.21
N GLY A 28 -23.18 28.43 36.17
CA GLY A 28 -23.78 29.74 36.43
C GLY A 28 -23.46 30.79 35.37
N LEU A 29 -23.09 30.35 34.16
CA LEU A 29 -22.69 31.22 33.04
C LEU A 29 -23.89 31.85 32.32
N GLU A 30 -25.04 31.96 32.97
CA GLU A 30 -26.31 32.45 32.40
C GLU A 30 -26.21 33.88 31.84
N GLY A 31 -25.23 34.67 32.33
CA GLY A 31 -24.93 36.02 31.84
C GLY A 31 -23.87 36.10 30.73
N PHE A 32 -23.27 34.99 30.30
CA PHE A 32 -22.27 35.00 29.23
C PHE A 32 -22.94 35.14 27.86
N SER A 33 -22.34 35.98 27.01
CA SER A 33 -22.77 36.11 25.61
C SER A 33 -22.70 34.75 24.91
N PRO A 34 -23.80 34.30 24.28
CA PRO A 34 -23.82 33.07 23.48
C PRO A 34 -22.75 33.07 22.38
N GLY A 35 -22.42 34.26 21.86
CA GLY A 35 -21.36 34.44 20.86
C GLY A 35 -19.97 34.06 21.40
N ILE A 36 -19.63 34.51 22.62
CA ILE A 36 -18.34 34.19 23.24
C ILE A 36 -18.24 32.68 23.52
N ALA A 37 -19.31 32.08 24.04
CA ALA A 37 -19.36 30.64 24.30
C ALA A 37 -19.19 29.82 23.01
N ALA A 38 -19.87 30.21 21.92
CA ALA A 38 -19.73 29.57 20.62
C ALA A 38 -18.31 29.72 20.05
N SER A 39 -17.72 30.93 20.13
CA SER A 39 -16.34 31.16 19.69
C SER A 39 -15.33 30.34 20.48
N ALA A 40 -15.48 30.23 21.81
CA ALA A 40 -14.61 29.41 22.65
C ALA A 40 -14.74 27.92 22.29
N LEU A 41 -15.95 27.43 22.03
CA LEU A 41 -16.17 26.05 21.61
C LEU A 41 -15.48 25.76 20.27
N VAL A 42 -15.63 26.64 19.27
CA VAL A 42 -14.95 26.51 17.97
C VAL A 42 -13.45 26.55 18.14
N LEU A 43 -12.92 27.43 18.98
CA LEU A 43 -11.49 27.49 19.28
C LEU A 43 -10.99 26.17 19.89
N LEU A 44 -11.70 25.62 20.89
CA LEU A 44 -11.36 24.34 21.50
C LEU A 44 -11.44 23.18 20.50
N LEU A 45 -12.44 23.19 19.61
CA LEU A 45 -12.56 22.20 18.54
C LEU A 45 -11.35 22.26 17.59
N VAL A 46 -10.96 23.45 17.15
CA VAL A 46 -9.81 23.66 16.27
C VAL A 46 -8.50 23.29 16.97
N LEU A 47 -8.36 23.63 18.26
CA LEU A 47 -7.20 23.24 19.07
C LEU A 47 -7.14 21.72 19.26
N GLY A 48 -8.26 21.04 19.52
CA GLY A 48 -8.31 19.58 19.61
C GLY A 48 -7.98 18.90 18.28
N TRP A 49 -8.51 19.42 17.17
CA TRP A 49 -8.18 18.97 15.83
C TRP A 49 -6.69 19.14 15.53
N THR A 50 -6.16 20.33 15.79
CA THR A 50 -4.73 20.64 15.60
C THR A 50 -3.84 19.78 16.50
N GLY A 51 -4.24 19.59 17.75
CA GLY A 51 -3.57 18.73 18.71
C GLY A 51 -3.50 17.27 18.24
N THR A 52 -4.48 16.80 17.46
CA THR A 52 -4.43 15.47 16.85
C THR A 52 -3.28 15.35 15.84
N TYR A 53 -2.98 16.41 15.08
CA TYR A 53 -1.80 16.42 14.20
C TYR A 53 -0.50 16.50 15.00
N LEU A 54 -0.45 17.31 16.05
CA LEU A 54 0.74 17.38 16.91
C LEU A 54 1.00 16.04 17.59
N ALA A 55 -0.04 15.40 18.13
CA ALA A 55 0.03 14.05 18.67
C ALA A 55 0.48 13.04 17.61
N ARG A 56 0.01 13.16 16.37
CA ARG A 56 0.44 12.30 15.25
C ARG A 56 1.92 12.48 14.90
N VAL A 57 2.43 13.71 15.01
CA VAL A 57 3.85 14.02 14.79
C VAL A 57 4.71 13.45 15.93
N VAL A 58 4.33 13.70 17.18
CA VAL A 58 5.06 13.22 18.36
C VAL A 58 4.97 11.69 18.52
N SER A 59 3.83 11.08 18.18
CA SER A 59 3.61 9.62 18.29
C SER A 59 4.45 8.80 17.33
N GLY A 60 5.28 9.43 16.48
CA GLY A 60 6.28 8.69 15.71
C GLY A 60 5.68 7.57 14.88
N ARG A 61 4.46 7.76 14.33
CA ARG A 61 3.86 6.83 13.33
C ARG A 61 4.68 6.76 12.03
N MET A 62 5.85 7.41 12.00
CA MET A 62 7.05 6.94 11.35
C MET A 62 7.72 5.80 12.15
N THR A 63 7.12 4.61 12.13
CA THR A 63 7.92 3.39 12.05
C THR A 63 8.37 3.18 10.60
N PHE A 64 8.82 4.23 9.90
CA PHE A 64 9.42 4.07 8.57
C PHE A 64 10.72 3.25 8.67
N SER A 65 11.44 3.43 9.78
CA SER A 65 12.63 2.65 10.14
C SER A 65 12.32 1.17 10.32
N GLU A 66 11.21 0.85 11.00
CA GLU A 66 10.81 -0.52 11.31
C GLU A 66 10.11 -1.20 10.12
N GLN A 67 9.28 -0.46 9.36
CA GLN A 67 8.71 -0.95 8.10
C GLN A 67 9.80 -1.37 7.13
N ARG A 68 10.87 -0.59 6.94
CA ARG A 68 11.96 -0.97 6.03
C ARG A 68 12.70 -2.24 6.47
N ARG A 69 12.75 -2.53 7.78
CA ARG A 69 13.40 -3.72 8.32
C ARG A 69 12.53 -4.97 8.19
N ILE A 70 11.24 -4.84 8.47
CA ILE A 70 10.28 -5.94 8.40
C ILE A 70 9.97 -6.28 6.93
N TYR A 71 9.82 -5.29 6.04
CA TYR A 71 9.60 -5.56 4.61
C TYR A 71 10.78 -6.27 3.95
N ARG A 72 12.04 -5.89 4.26
CA ARG A 72 13.21 -6.62 3.73
C ARG A 72 13.27 -8.05 4.22
N LYS A 73 13.19 -8.28 5.54
CA LYS A 73 13.33 -9.64 6.10
C LYS A 73 12.29 -10.62 5.56
N THR A 74 11.03 -10.18 5.41
CA THR A 74 9.96 -11.06 4.94
C THR A 74 10.06 -11.32 3.43
N TYR A 75 10.40 -10.30 2.63
CA TYR A 75 10.58 -10.51 1.18
C TYR A 75 11.84 -11.30 0.88
N ASP A 76 12.98 -10.98 1.49
CA ASP A 76 14.26 -11.68 1.25
C ASP A 76 14.10 -13.19 1.49
N ALA A 77 13.46 -13.58 2.60
CA ALA A 77 13.24 -14.98 2.94
C ALA A 77 12.27 -15.70 1.98
N LEU A 78 11.19 -15.04 1.57
CA LEU A 78 10.23 -15.61 0.60
C LEU A 78 10.86 -15.72 -0.79
N THR A 79 11.65 -14.72 -1.20
CA THR A 79 12.33 -14.75 -2.50
C THR A 79 13.40 -15.81 -2.57
N THR A 80 14.23 -16.00 -1.54
CA THR A 80 15.27 -17.04 -1.56
C THR A 80 14.65 -18.44 -1.63
N ALA A 81 13.62 -18.71 -0.82
CA ALA A 81 12.95 -20.01 -0.83
C ALA A 81 12.26 -20.29 -2.17
N GLU A 82 11.60 -19.29 -2.75
CA GLU A 82 10.92 -19.45 -4.04
C GLU A 82 11.89 -19.54 -5.22
N LEU A 83 13.01 -18.79 -5.20
CA LEU A 83 14.08 -18.93 -6.20
C LEU A 83 14.70 -20.32 -6.15
N GLN A 84 14.98 -20.84 -4.95
CA GLN A 84 15.55 -22.18 -4.78
C GLN A 84 14.58 -23.25 -5.31
N ALA A 85 13.30 -23.17 -4.95
CA ALA A 85 12.31 -24.13 -5.43
C ALA A 85 12.14 -24.12 -6.96
N ARG A 86 12.24 -22.94 -7.59
CA ARG A 86 12.23 -22.82 -9.06
C ARG A 86 13.50 -23.35 -9.70
N PHE A 87 14.66 -23.16 -9.07
CA PHE A 87 15.93 -23.70 -9.52
C PHE A 87 15.95 -25.24 -9.44
N ASP A 88 15.49 -25.80 -8.32
CA ASP A 88 15.41 -27.25 -8.11
C ASP A 88 14.40 -27.93 -9.05
N ALA A 89 13.40 -27.19 -9.54
CA ALA A 89 12.42 -27.66 -10.51
C ALA A 89 12.92 -27.66 -11.97
N LEU A 90 14.04 -27.00 -12.27
CA LEU A 90 14.68 -27.06 -13.59
C LEU A 90 15.34 -28.42 -13.80
N PRO A 91 15.46 -28.90 -15.04
CA PRO A 91 16.16 -30.15 -15.30
C PRO A 91 17.68 -29.96 -15.11
N ALA A 92 18.39 -31.06 -14.80
CA ALA A 92 19.75 -31.02 -14.24
C ALA A 92 20.78 -30.37 -15.18
N GLU A 93 20.59 -30.50 -16.49
CA GLU A 93 21.38 -29.88 -17.55
C GLU A 93 21.24 -28.36 -17.58
N GLU A 94 20.05 -27.83 -17.29
CA GLU A 94 19.82 -26.39 -17.21
C GLU A 94 20.34 -25.80 -15.92
N GLN A 95 20.23 -26.52 -14.79
CA GLN A 95 20.85 -26.14 -13.53
C GLN A 95 22.38 -26.03 -13.68
N ALA A 96 23.01 -27.02 -14.32
CA ALA A 96 24.45 -27.02 -14.58
C ALA A 96 24.88 -25.85 -15.49
N ARG A 97 24.09 -25.55 -16.53
CA ARG A 97 24.33 -24.38 -17.41
C ARG A 97 24.29 -23.07 -16.63
N LEU A 98 23.28 -22.89 -15.78
CA LEU A 98 23.11 -21.68 -14.97
C LEU A 98 24.23 -21.50 -13.94
N LEU A 99 24.72 -22.60 -13.34
CA LEU A 99 25.87 -22.55 -12.43
C LEU A 99 27.17 -22.22 -13.17
N ALA A 100 27.39 -22.79 -14.35
CA ALA A 100 28.55 -22.48 -15.18
C ALA A 100 28.58 -21.01 -15.65
N GLU A 101 27.40 -20.45 -16.00
CA GLU A 101 27.25 -19.03 -16.37
C GLU A 101 27.59 -18.08 -15.21
N LEU A 102 27.24 -18.46 -13.96
CA LEU A 102 27.58 -17.71 -12.75
C LEU A 102 29.08 -17.79 -12.40
N GLU A 103 29.73 -18.91 -12.69
CA GLU A 103 31.16 -19.14 -12.48
C GLU A 103 32.04 -18.49 -13.57
N GLY A 104 31.41 -17.91 -14.61
CA GLY A 104 32.09 -17.16 -15.66
C GLY A 104 32.73 -18.02 -16.74
N ASP A 105 32.35 -19.31 -16.84
CA ASP A 105 32.81 -20.21 -17.89
C ASP A 105 31.74 -20.29 -18.98
N PRO A 106 31.91 -19.62 -20.15
CA PRO A 106 30.95 -19.71 -21.23
C PRO A 106 30.95 -21.15 -21.77
N PRO A 107 29.81 -21.88 -21.75
CA PRO A 107 29.75 -23.15 -22.46
C PRO A 107 29.88 -22.83 -23.95
N ASP A 108 30.96 -23.32 -24.56
CA ASP A 108 31.20 -23.27 -25.98
C ASP A 108 29.91 -23.63 -26.73
N ALA A 109 29.29 -22.61 -27.34
CA ALA A 109 28.21 -22.74 -28.28
C ALA A 109 28.78 -23.28 -29.60
N THR A 110 29.26 -24.52 -29.58
CA THR A 110 29.60 -25.26 -30.80
C THR A 110 28.84 -26.58 -30.80
N THR A 111 27.50 -26.47 -30.87
CA THR A 111 26.56 -27.35 -31.60
C THR A 111 25.15 -27.00 -31.16
N VAL A 112 24.65 -25.84 -31.59
CA VAL A 112 23.21 -25.70 -31.86
C VAL A 112 23.10 -25.77 -33.37
N ASP A 113 22.67 -26.93 -33.85
CA ASP A 113 22.39 -27.21 -35.25
C ASP A 113 21.46 -26.13 -35.82
N ALA A 114 21.96 -25.40 -36.81
CA ALA A 114 21.26 -24.34 -37.53
C ALA A 114 20.38 -24.91 -38.65
N THR A 115 19.70 -26.04 -38.40
CA THR A 115 18.84 -26.69 -39.37
C THR A 115 17.53 -27.08 -38.71
N THR A 116 16.42 -26.78 -39.38
CA THR A 116 15.02 -27.03 -38.95
C THR A 116 14.40 -25.93 -38.08
N VAL A 117 14.40 -24.69 -38.60
CA VAL A 117 13.18 -23.88 -38.52
C VAL A 117 12.54 -23.95 -39.90
N ASP A 118 11.49 -24.78 -39.97
CA ASP A 118 10.63 -24.99 -41.13
C ASP A 118 10.08 -23.66 -41.64
N ALA A 119 10.45 -23.32 -42.87
CA ALA A 119 9.99 -22.17 -43.62
C ALA A 119 8.62 -22.46 -44.25
N THR A 120 7.57 -22.61 -43.45
CA THR A 120 6.21 -22.82 -44.00
C THR A 120 5.09 -22.27 -43.11
N ALA A 121 5.16 -21.04 -42.58
CA ALA A 121 3.99 -20.46 -41.88
C ALA A 121 3.98 -18.93 -41.66
N VAL A 122 4.43 -18.07 -42.59
CA VAL A 122 4.18 -16.61 -42.41
C VAL A 122 3.97 -15.85 -43.75
N ASP A 123 3.35 -16.47 -44.75
CA ASP A 123 3.02 -15.78 -46.03
C ASP A 123 1.51 -15.69 -46.33
N ALA A 124 0.66 -15.71 -45.30
CA ALA A 124 -0.80 -15.67 -45.51
C ALA A 124 -1.56 -14.56 -44.76
N THR A 125 -0.89 -13.62 -44.07
CA THR A 125 -1.60 -12.58 -43.30
C THR A 125 -0.87 -11.24 -43.32
N THR A 126 -0.39 -10.80 -44.49
CA THR A 126 0.06 -9.42 -44.69
C THR A 126 -0.21 -8.98 -46.14
N ALA A 127 -1.46 -9.14 -46.59
CA ALA A 127 -1.85 -8.69 -47.94
C ALA A 127 -3.32 -8.26 -48.07
N ALA A 128 -4.05 -8.06 -46.96
CA ALA A 128 -5.47 -7.72 -47.04
C ALA A 128 -5.96 -6.91 -45.83
N ASP A 129 -5.44 -5.70 -45.61
CA ASP A 129 -6.28 -4.59 -45.11
C ASP A 129 -5.58 -3.22 -45.24
N ALA A 130 -5.23 -2.87 -46.47
CA ALA A 130 -4.80 -1.52 -46.82
C ALA A 130 -5.50 -1.10 -48.10
N THR A 131 -6.81 -0.81 -48.05
CA THR A 131 -7.49 0.11 -48.99
C THR A 131 -8.80 0.61 -48.37
N THR A 132 -8.75 1.88 -47.95
CA THR A 132 -9.85 2.79 -47.57
C THR A 132 -10.88 2.94 -48.71
N PRO A 133 -12.14 3.30 -48.42
CA PRO A 133 -12.48 4.73 -48.21
C PRO A 133 -13.18 5.05 -46.89
#